data_AF-A0A3C2BAX8-F1
#
_entry.id   AF-A0A3C2BAX8-F1
#
_cell.length_a   1.000
_cell.length_b   1.000
_cell.length_c   1.000
_cell.angle_alpha   90.00
_cell.angle_beta   90.00
_cell.angle_gamma   90.00
#
_symmetry.space_group_name_H-M   'P 1'
#
loop_
_entity.id
_entity.type
_entity.pdbx_description
1 polymer ?
#
loop_
_entity_poly.entity_id
_entity_poly.type
_entity_poly.pdbx_seq_one_letter_code
_entity_poly.pdbx_strand_id
1 'polypeptide(L)'
;MKFKKILSAVLSQLVIFCSASMPAMATVTVTVDNDALASSGYGNRNSNCVYITADSLYNGDARITKSNEHGEYSWCYSNPLTEKSKRNVSIYAYLAYGDFTDSYAKYYVNDGASKYNVQYIGFINQDKAKSGWNLVGTRAIDVGYSTHAEVRSSDNYNQRMGADAIRVTYYN
;
A
#
# COMPACT_ATOMS: atom_id res chain seq x y z
N MET A 1 5.72 -26.68 59.08
CA MET A 1 4.89 -26.77 57.84
C MET A 1 4.41 -25.44 57.25
N LYS A 2 4.86 -24.25 57.72
CA LYS A 2 4.34 -22.95 57.23
C LYS A 2 5.23 -22.23 56.18
N PHE A 3 6.49 -22.64 56.03
CA PHE A 3 7.43 -22.01 55.07
C PHE A 3 7.20 -22.36 53.60
N LYS A 4 6.63 -23.54 53.29
CA LYS A 4 6.39 -23.98 51.90
C LYS A 4 5.31 -23.17 51.16
N LYS A 5 4.39 -22.52 51.89
CA LYS A 5 3.29 -21.75 51.30
C LYS A 5 3.70 -20.33 50.87
N ILE A 6 4.74 -19.77 51.49
CA ILE A 6 5.23 -18.41 51.20
C ILE A 6 6.09 -18.41 49.92
N LEU A 7 6.89 -19.46 49.71
CA LEU A 7 7.77 -19.57 48.54
C LEU A 7 6.98 -19.70 47.22
N SER A 8 5.82 -20.35 47.24
CA SER A 8 4.98 -20.53 46.05
C SER A 8 4.26 -19.26 45.61
N ALA A 9 4.02 -18.30 46.52
CA ALA A 9 3.37 -17.03 46.21
C ALA A 9 4.34 -16.00 45.62
N VAL A 10 5.62 -16.08 45.96
CA VAL A 10 6.67 -15.20 45.40
C VAL A 10 7.06 -15.68 43.98
N LEU A 11 7.07 -16.99 43.73
CA LEU A 11 7.37 -17.54 42.41
C LEU A 11 6.25 -17.25 41.37
N SER A 12 4.98 -17.22 41.79
CA SER A 12 3.86 -16.91 40.89
C SER A 12 3.78 -15.43 40.52
N GLN A 13 4.27 -14.52 41.37
CA GLN A 13 4.34 -13.09 41.05
C GLN A 13 5.53 -12.75 40.12
N LEU A 14 6.62 -13.52 40.17
CA LEU A 14 7.76 -13.35 39.28
C LEU A 14 7.47 -13.79 37.83
N VAL A 15 6.59 -14.78 37.65
CA VAL A 15 6.17 -15.24 36.31
C VAL A 15 5.27 -14.22 35.60
N ILE A 16 4.53 -13.38 36.34
CA ILE A 16 3.64 -12.36 35.75
C ILE A 16 4.45 -11.16 35.22
N PHE A 17 5.59 -10.83 35.84
CA PHE A 17 6.48 -9.75 35.39
C PHE A 17 7.38 -10.10 34.18
N CYS A 18 7.47 -11.38 33.82
CA CYS A 18 8.17 -11.85 32.62
C CYS A 18 7.22 -12.04 31.42
N SER A 19 6.03 -11.45 31.44
CA SER A 19 5.24 -11.26 30.22
C SER A 19 6.00 -10.27 29.34
N ALA A 20 6.90 -10.83 28.54
CA ALA A 20 7.74 -10.14 27.58
C ALA A 20 6.88 -9.11 26.84
N SER A 21 7.14 -7.83 27.09
CA SER A 21 6.72 -6.76 26.23
C SER A 21 7.44 -6.96 24.91
N MET A 22 6.88 -7.80 24.03
CA MET A 22 7.36 -7.88 22.66
C MET A 22 7.25 -6.46 22.10
N PRO A 23 8.33 -5.88 21.56
CA PRO A 23 8.25 -4.57 20.96
C PRO A 23 7.20 -4.64 19.86
N ALA A 24 6.11 -3.89 20.03
CA ALA A 24 5.12 -3.72 18.97
C ALA A 24 5.85 -3.05 17.82
N MET A 25 6.13 -3.80 16.74
CA MET A 25 6.73 -3.18 15.56
C MET A 25 5.72 -2.19 14.99
N ALA A 26 6.20 -0.98 14.67
CA ALA A 26 5.34 0.12 14.26
C ALA A 26 4.62 -0.19 12.94
N THR A 27 3.30 0.01 12.92
CA THR A 27 2.56 0.13 11.66
C THR A 27 2.98 1.42 10.98
N VAL A 28 3.41 1.34 9.72
CA VAL A 28 3.81 2.50 8.93
C VAL A 28 2.86 2.66 7.76
N THR A 29 2.38 3.89 7.54
CA THR A 29 1.49 4.20 6.42
C THR A 29 2.08 5.35 5.60
N VAL A 30 2.18 5.15 4.29
CA VAL A 30 2.50 6.20 3.33
C VAL A 30 1.26 6.50 2.49
N THR A 31 0.98 7.78 2.27
CA THR A 31 -0.05 8.23 1.32
C THR A 31 0.63 9.05 0.24
N VAL A 32 0.42 8.69 -1.01
CA VAL A 32 1.11 9.27 -2.17
C VAL A 32 0.08 9.60 -3.23
N ASP A 33 0.16 10.82 -3.71
CA ASP A 33 -0.73 11.38 -4.73
C ASP A 33 -0.21 11.10 -6.15
N ASN A 34 -1.03 11.28 -7.19
CA ASN A 34 -0.60 11.10 -8.58
C ASN A 34 0.40 12.16 -9.05
N ASP A 35 0.53 13.27 -8.33
CA ASP A 35 1.60 14.21 -8.54
C ASP A 35 2.37 14.45 -7.25
N ALA A 36 3.69 14.41 -7.37
CA ALA A 36 4.54 14.60 -6.22
C ALA A 36 4.42 16.04 -5.72
N LEU A 37 3.98 16.21 -4.48
CA LEU A 37 4.19 17.47 -3.78
C LEU A 37 5.70 17.76 -3.76
N ALA A 38 6.11 18.93 -4.24
CA ALA A 38 7.53 19.27 -4.41
C ALA A 38 8.37 19.09 -3.12
N SER A 39 7.74 19.14 -1.94
CA SER A 39 8.37 18.98 -0.63
C SER A 39 8.39 17.56 -0.07
N SER A 40 7.71 16.59 -0.69
CA SER A 40 7.57 15.22 -0.12
C SER A 40 8.74 14.29 -0.45
N GLY A 41 9.55 14.63 -1.46
CA GLY A 41 10.57 13.73 -1.99
C GLY A 41 9.99 12.52 -2.72
N TYR A 42 8.70 12.56 -3.07
CA TYR A 42 8.03 11.54 -3.86
C TYR A 42 8.18 11.84 -5.35
N GLY A 43 7.83 10.87 -6.19
CA GLY A 43 7.88 11.00 -7.64
C GLY A 43 6.90 10.06 -8.30
N ASN A 44 6.81 10.12 -9.62
CA ASN A 44 6.00 9.19 -10.37
C ASN A 44 6.65 8.79 -11.69
N ARG A 45 6.19 7.66 -12.20
CA ARG A 45 6.47 7.18 -13.55
C ARG A 45 5.16 6.69 -14.14
N ASN A 46 5.00 6.89 -15.44
CA ASN A 46 3.83 6.38 -16.12
C ASN A 46 4.17 5.98 -17.55
N SER A 47 3.38 5.03 -18.06
CA SER A 47 3.35 4.62 -19.44
C SER A 47 1.90 4.66 -19.90
N ASN A 48 1.66 5.27 -21.06
CA ASN A 48 0.33 5.33 -21.70
C ASN A 48 -0.79 5.90 -20.81
N CYS A 49 -0.44 6.77 -19.87
CA CYS A 49 -1.40 7.50 -19.06
C CYS A 49 -1.42 8.99 -19.48
N VAL A 50 -2.57 9.63 -19.30
CA VAL A 50 -2.77 11.07 -19.51
C VAL A 50 -3.26 11.72 -18.23
N TYR A 51 -2.95 13.01 -18.09
CA TYR A 51 -3.46 13.84 -17.00
C TYR A 51 -4.95 14.09 -17.15
N ILE A 52 -5.67 14.09 -16.02
CA ILE A 52 -7.04 14.58 -15.92
C ILE A 52 -7.20 15.41 -14.65
N THR A 53 -8.22 16.26 -14.63
CA THR A 53 -8.62 17.06 -13.47
C THR A 53 -10.12 16.92 -13.26
N ALA A 54 -10.54 16.88 -12.00
CA ALA A 54 -11.93 16.90 -11.58
C ALA A 54 -12.01 17.11 -10.07
N ASP A 55 -13.02 17.83 -9.61
CA ASP A 55 -13.20 18.16 -8.18
C ASP A 55 -13.38 16.93 -7.28
N SER A 56 -13.75 15.78 -7.84
CA SER A 56 -13.93 14.54 -7.10
C SER A 56 -12.63 13.78 -6.82
N LEU A 57 -11.57 14.04 -7.61
CA LEU A 57 -10.27 13.38 -7.51
C LEU A 57 -9.52 13.81 -6.24
N TYR A 58 -8.60 12.97 -5.75
CA TYR A 58 -7.77 13.36 -4.62
C TYR A 58 -6.91 14.56 -5.03
N ASN A 59 -6.97 15.63 -4.24
CA ASN A 59 -6.31 16.92 -4.58
C ASN A 59 -6.65 17.51 -5.96
N GLY A 60 -7.72 17.05 -6.62
CA GLY A 60 -8.28 17.63 -7.84
C GLY A 60 -7.72 17.09 -9.16
N ASP A 61 -6.79 16.14 -9.14
CA ASP A 61 -6.21 15.58 -10.36
C ASP A 61 -5.89 14.08 -10.28
N ALA A 62 -5.57 13.47 -11.43
CA ALA A 62 -5.20 12.06 -11.54
C ALA A 62 -4.49 11.75 -12.86
N ARG A 63 -4.07 10.49 -13.01
CA ARG A 63 -3.74 9.88 -14.30
C ARG A 63 -4.79 8.85 -14.69
N ILE A 64 -5.02 8.72 -15.99
CA ILE A 64 -5.89 7.70 -16.56
C ILE A 64 -5.26 7.13 -17.81
N THR A 65 -5.44 5.85 -18.11
CA THR A 65 -4.92 5.28 -19.35
C THR A 65 -5.54 5.93 -20.58
N LYS A 66 -4.73 6.05 -21.62
CA LYS A 66 -5.19 6.41 -22.96
C LYS A 66 -6.19 5.35 -23.44
N SER A 67 -7.18 5.80 -24.21
CA SER A 67 -8.18 4.91 -24.80
C SER A 67 -7.50 3.85 -25.65
N ASN A 68 -7.92 2.58 -25.50
CA ASN A 68 -7.41 1.45 -26.27
C ASN A 68 -5.92 1.13 -26.04
N GLU A 69 -5.35 1.53 -24.90
CA GLU A 69 -3.96 1.24 -24.54
C GLU A 69 -3.85 0.56 -23.17
N HIS A 70 -2.81 -0.26 -23.02
CA HIS A 70 -2.35 -0.70 -21.71
C HIS A 70 -1.45 0.37 -21.09
N GLY A 71 -1.67 0.66 -19.83
CA GLY A 71 -0.85 1.59 -19.10
C GLY A 71 -0.42 1.08 -17.74
N GLU A 72 0.59 1.74 -17.24
CA GLU A 72 1.13 1.53 -15.92
C GLU A 72 1.35 2.90 -15.29
N TYR A 73 1.07 3.00 -14.01
CA TYR A 73 1.40 4.15 -13.21
C TYR A 73 2.10 3.69 -11.93
N SER A 74 3.26 4.29 -11.62
CA SER A 74 4.03 4.01 -10.41
C SER A 74 4.10 5.26 -9.53
N TRP A 75 3.69 5.11 -8.27
CA TRP A 75 3.94 6.07 -7.19
C TRP A 75 5.29 5.74 -6.54
N CYS A 76 6.28 6.61 -6.71
CA CYS A 76 7.60 6.46 -6.10
C CYS A 76 7.66 7.24 -4.79
N TYR A 77 8.13 6.59 -3.72
CA TYR A 77 8.22 7.19 -2.40
C TYR A 77 9.48 6.73 -1.67
N SER A 78 9.91 7.53 -0.69
CA SER A 78 11.03 7.16 0.18
C SER A 78 10.69 5.92 0.99
N ASN A 79 11.68 5.04 1.17
CA ASN A 79 11.46 3.80 1.90
C ASN A 79 10.98 4.08 3.34
N PRO A 80 9.75 3.63 3.70
CA PRO A 80 9.19 3.89 5.02
C PRO A 80 9.75 3.00 6.12
N LEU A 81 10.53 1.96 5.78
CA LEU A 81 11.04 0.96 6.73
C LEU A 81 12.54 1.14 6.97
N THR A 82 12.99 1.00 8.21
CA THR A 82 14.42 1.11 8.58
C THR A 82 15.19 -0.19 8.38
N GLU A 83 14.50 -1.32 8.21
CA GLU A 83 15.10 -2.65 8.14
C GLU A 83 14.30 -3.59 7.22
N LYS A 84 15.01 -4.56 6.63
CA LYS A 84 14.36 -5.61 5.83
C LYS A 84 13.62 -6.58 6.74
N SER A 85 12.35 -6.83 6.46
CA SER A 85 11.52 -7.72 7.28
C SER A 85 10.29 -8.21 6.53
N LYS A 86 9.79 -9.39 6.89
CA LYS A 86 8.49 -9.87 6.41
C LYS A 86 7.39 -9.03 7.04
N ARG A 87 6.54 -8.42 6.22
CA ARG A 87 5.40 -7.57 6.65
C ARG A 87 4.15 -7.93 5.87
N ASN A 88 3.00 -7.78 6.52
CA ASN A 88 1.75 -7.57 5.82
C ASN A 88 1.75 -6.18 5.18
N VAL A 89 1.37 -6.13 3.91
CA VAL A 89 1.25 -4.91 3.12
C VAL A 89 -0.19 -4.80 2.64
N SER A 90 -0.85 -3.71 2.99
CA SER A 90 -2.17 -3.34 2.44
C SER A 90 -2.05 -2.16 1.51
N ILE A 91 -2.68 -2.25 0.34
CA ILE A 91 -2.86 -1.11 -0.58
C ILE A 91 -4.31 -0.66 -0.55
N TYR A 92 -4.51 0.63 -0.37
CA TYR A 92 -5.75 1.32 -0.66
C TYR A 92 -5.54 2.26 -1.84
N ALA A 93 -6.53 2.34 -2.72
CA ALA A 93 -6.57 3.28 -3.83
C ALA A 93 -7.73 4.27 -3.62
N TYR A 94 -7.49 5.55 -3.87
CA TYR A 94 -8.57 6.53 -3.95
C TYR A 94 -9.17 6.47 -5.36
N LEU A 95 -10.48 6.24 -5.46
CA LEU A 95 -11.20 6.06 -6.72
C LEU A 95 -12.47 6.89 -6.66
N ALA A 96 -12.56 7.98 -7.40
CA ALA A 96 -13.68 8.91 -7.32
C ALA A 96 -14.07 9.52 -8.69
N TYR A 97 -13.68 8.88 -9.79
CA TYR A 97 -13.92 9.39 -11.14
C TYR A 97 -14.57 8.33 -12.03
N GLY A 98 -15.66 8.70 -12.70
CA GLY A 98 -16.52 7.76 -13.43
C GLY A 98 -15.86 7.09 -14.63
N ASP A 99 -14.80 7.68 -15.19
CA ASP A 99 -14.09 7.06 -16.31
C ASP A 99 -13.06 6.02 -15.86
N PHE A 100 -12.85 5.81 -14.55
CA PHE A 100 -12.03 4.70 -14.05
C PHE A 100 -12.81 3.39 -14.19
N THR A 101 -12.73 2.80 -15.38
CA THR A 101 -13.59 1.68 -15.82
C THR A 101 -12.87 0.33 -15.86
N ASP A 102 -11.60 0.27 -15.45
CA ASP A 102 -10.86 -0.98 -15.37
C ASP A 102 -11.40 -1.91 -14.30
N SER A 103 -12.05 -2.98 -14.75
CA SER A 103 -12.69 -3.97 -13.89
C SER A 103 -11.71 -4.93 -13.20
N TYR A 104 -10.42 -4.88 -13.57
CA TYR A 104 -9.38 -5.76 -13.04
C TYR A 104 -8.01 -5.04 -12.96
N ALA A 105 -7.99 -3.79 -12.49
CA ALA A 105 -6.75 -3.04 -12.29
C ALA A 105 -5.87 -3.73 -11.23
N LYS A 106 -4.64 -4.10 -11.60
CA LYS A 106 -3.73 -4.92 -10.78
C LYS A 106 -2.75 -4.02 -10.04
N TYR A 107 -2.62 -4.19 -8.73
CA TYR A 107 -1.72 -3.38 -7.88
C TYR A 107 -0.56 -4.20 -7.34
N TYR A 108 0.62 -3.59 -7.33
CA TYR A 108 1.86 -4.20 -6.90
C TYR A 108 2.67 -3.26 -6.01
N VAL A 109 3.56 -3.82 -5.20
CA VAL A 109 4.54 -3.09 -4.37
C VAL A 109 5.92 -3.67 -4.63
N ASN A 110 6.93 -2.81 -4.74
CA ASN A 110 8.32 -3.24 -4.83
C ASN A 110 8.78 -3.87 -3.49
N ASP A 111 9.41 -5.04 -3.56
CA ASP A 111 9.89 -5.75 -2.35
C ASP A 111 11.30 -5.34 -1.92
N GLY A 112 11.96 -4.42 -2.61
CA GLY A 112 13.29 -3.94 -2.25
C GLY A 112 14.42 -4.98 -2.40
N ALA A 113 14.18 -6.13 -3.03
CA ALA A 113 15.24 -7.06 -3.46
C ALA A 113 15.99 -6.52 -4.70
N SER A 114 15.25 -5.86 -5.61
CA SER A 114 15.80 -5.06 -6.70
C SER A 114 14.79 -3.98 -7.12
N LYS A 115 15.25 -2.95 -7.85
CA LYS A 115 14.37 -1.91 -8.41
C LYS A 115 13.32 -2.44 -9.41
N TYR A 116 13.41 -3.69 -9.83
CA TYR A 116 12.53 -4.31 -10.82
C TYR A 116 11.60 -5.38 -10.24
N ASN A 117 11.78 -5.74 -8.97
CA ASN A 117 11.01 -6.82 -8.37
C ASN A 117 9.75 -6.26 -7.68
N VAL A 118 8.60 -6.48 -8.30
CA VAL A 118 7.29 -6.03 -7.84
C VAL A 118 6.46 -7.23 -7.44
N GLN A 119 5.83 -7.14 -6.27
CA GLN A 119 4.98 -8.17 -5.70
C GLN A 119 3.52 -7.79 -5.90
N TYR A 120 2.78 -8.68 -6.54
CA TYR A 120 1.34 -8.53 -6.69
C TYR A 120 0.65 -8.53 -5.32
N ILE A 121 -0.14 -7.50 -5.03
CA ILE A 121 -0.88 -7.36 -3.77
C ILE A 121 -2.35 -7.71 -3.95
N GLY A 122 -2.94 -7.30 -5.07
CA GLY A 122 -4.35 -7.55 -5.37
C GLY A 122 -4.82 -6.82 -6.62
N PHE A 123 -6.10 -6.94 -6.91
CA PHE A 123 -6.76 -6.21 -7.98
C PHE A 123 -8.03 -5.56 -7.44
N ILE A 124 -8.52 -4.54 -8.13
CA ILE A 124 -9.83 -3.96 -7.85
C ILE A 124 -10.59 -3.69 -9.13
N ASN A 125 -11.91 -3.79 -9.04
CA ASN A 125 -12.82 -3.33 -10.08
C ASN A 125 -13.09 -1.84 -9.86
N GLN A 126 -12.41 -0.97 -10.64
CA GLN A 126 -12.53 0.47 -10.52
C GLN A 126 -13.91 0.98 -10.98
N ASP A 127 -14.52 0.32 -11.97
CA ASP A 127 -15.86 0.62 -12.49
C ASP A 127 -16.96 0.49 -11.42
N LYS A 128 -16.75 -0.39 -10.44
CA LYS A 128 -17.71 -0.67 -9.35
C LYS A 128 -17.25 -0.18 -7.98
N ALA A 129 -16.08 0.43 -7.90
CA ALA A 129 -15.55 0.93 -6.65
C ALA A 129 -16.44 2.07 -6.11
N LYS A 130 -16.57 2.15 -4.78
CA LYS A 130 -17.25 3.29 -4.17
C LYS A 130 -16.34 4.51 -4.28
N SER A 131 -16.93 5.70 -4.42
CA SER A 131 -16.15 6.95 -4.39
C SER A 131 -15.33 7.05 -3.10
N GLY A 132 -14.02 7.25 -3.22
CA GLY A 132 -13.08 7.43 -2.11
C GLY A 132 -12.06 6.30 -1.96
N TRP A 133 -11.60 6.07 -0.73
CA TRP A 133 -10.58 5.06 -0.41
C TRP A 133 -11.16 3.64 -0.44
N ASN A 134 -10.60 2.78 -1.29
CA ASN A 134 -10.97 1.37 -1.41
C ASN A 134 -9.77 0.46 -1.11
N LEU A 135 -9.97 -0.57 -0.28
CA LEU A 135 -8.96 -1.61 -0.08
C LEU A 135 -8.83 -2.43 -1.36
N VAL A 136 -7.62 -2.50 -1.91
CA VAL A 136 -7.31 -3.33 -3.06
C VAL A 136 -6.95 -4.75 -2.62
N GLY A 137 -6.11 -4.86 -1.60
CA GLY A 137 -5.66 -6.17 -1.13
C GLY A 137 -4.65 -6.06 0.01
N THR A 138 -4.39 -7.20 0.62
CA THR A 138 -3.42 -7.39 1.69
C THR A 138 -2.58 -8.62 1.40
N ARG A 139 -1.26 -8.52 1.51
CA ARG A 139 -0.37 -9.66 1.33
C ARG A 139 0.86 -9.56 2.23
N ALA A 140 1.26 -10.70 2.79
CA ALA A 140 2.56 -10.82 3.45
C ALA A 140 3.67 -10.94 2.40
N ILE A 141 4.64 -10.01 2.41
CA ILE A 141 5.82 -10.04 1.53
C ILE A 141 7.07 -9.73 2.36
N ASP A 142 8.23 -10.18 1.87
CA ASP A 142 9.52 -9.75 2.41
C ASP A 142 9.79 -8.33 1.91
N VAL A 143 9.61 -7.34 2.79
CA VAL A 143 9.81 -5.93 2.42
C VAL A 143 11.24 -5.54 2.71
N GLY A 144 11.96 -5.13 1.68
CA GLY A 144 13.27 -4.52 1.77
C GLY A 144 13.19 -2.99 1.74
N TYR A 145 14.12 -2.37 1.02
CA TYR A 145 14.08 -0.94 0.73
C TYR A 145 13.03 -0.67 -0.36
N SER A 146 11.74 -0.79 -0.02
CA SER A 146 10.64 -0.54 -0.96
C SER A 146 10.64 0.92 -1.38
N THR A 147 10.56 1.19 -2.69
CA THR A 147 10.65 2.56 -3.23
C THR A 147 9.49 2.96 -4.12
N HIS A 148 8.52 2.07 -4.36
CA HIS A 148 7.32 2.38 -5.11
C HIS A 148 6.22 1.32 -4.98
N ALA A 149 5.01 1.76 -5.30
CA ALA A 149 3.86 0.91 -5.64
C ALA A 149 3.38 1.27 -7.04
N GLU A 150 2.70 0.36 -7.70
CA GLU A 150 2.23 0.54 -9.08
C GLU A 150 0.83 -0.02 -9.28
N VAL A 151 0.13 0.54 -10.24
CA VAL A 151 -1.08 -0.02 -10.82
C VAL A 151 -0.83 -0.28 -12.31
N ARG A 152 -1.27 -1.45 -12.76
CA ARG A 152 -1.22 -1.87 -14.17
C ARG A 152 -2.63 -2.13 -14.66
N SER A 153 -2.90 -1.69 -15.88
CA SER A 153 -4.18 -1.94 -16.53
C SER A 153 -4.41 -3.44 -16.69
N SER A 154 -5.66 -3.85 -16.64
CA SER A 154 -6.06 -5.18 -17.09
C SER A 154 -5.79 -5.36 -18.59
N ASP A 155 -5.92 -6.62 -19.02
CA ASP A 155 -5.71 -7.00 -20.42
C ASP A 155 -6.91 -6.58 -21.33
N ASN A 156 -7.81 -5.73 -20.82
CA ASN A 156 -8.98 -5.21 -21.55
C ASN A 156 -8.76 -3.75 -22.02
N TYR A 157 -8.40 -3.60 -23.29
CA TYR A 157 -8.10 -2.31 -23.93
C TYR A 157 -9.27 -1.31 -23.95
N ASN A 158 -10.52 -1.78 -23.84
CA ASN A 158 -11.70 -0.90 -23.84
C ASN A 158 -12.00 -0.28 -22.48
N GLN A 159 -11.24 -0.66 -21.45
CA GLN A 159 -11.37 -0.14 -20.10
C GLN A 159 -10.22 0.81 -19.78
N ARG A 160 -10.50 1.77 -18.91
CA ARG A 160 -9.54 2.81 -18.55
C ARG A 160 -9.14 2.66 -17.09
N MET A 161 -7.86 2.41 -16.86
CA MET A 161 -7.30 2.33 -15.53
C MET A 161 -7.03 3.75 -15.01
N GLY A 162 -7.57 4.06 -13.84
CA GLY A 162 -7.28 5.26 -13.07
C GLY A 162 -6.11 5.07 -12.10
N ALA A 163 -5.33 6.13 -11.95
CA ALA A 163 -4.28 6.26 -10.96
C ALA A 163 -4.34 7.67 -10.36
N ASP A 164 -5.03 7.77 -9.23
CA ASP A 164 -5.24 8.99 -8.44
C ASP A 164 -4.26 8.91 -7.24
N ALA A 165 -4.74 8.82 -6.00
CA ALA A 165 -3.89 8.58 -4.83
C ALA A 165 -3.85 7.12 -4.36
N ILE A 166 -2.75 6.75 -3.70
CA ILE A 166 -2.61 5.49 -2.98
C ILE A 166 -2.28 5.70 -1.50
N ARG A 167 -2.64 4.69 -0.71
CA ARG A 167 -2.17 4.52 0.66
C ARG A 167 -1.62 3.12 0.84
N VAL A 168 -0.37 3.01 1.26
CA VAL A 168 0.29 1.73 1.51
C VAL A 168 0.59 1.62 3.00
N THR A 169 0.07 0.58 3.63
CA THR A 169 0.25 0.31 5.06
C THR A 169 1.08 -0.97 5.24
N TYR A 170 2.16 -0.85 6.01
CA TYR A 170 3.07 -1.93 6.38
C TYR A 170 2.88 -2.27 7.86
N TYR A 171 2.66 -3.54 8.18
CA TYR A 171 2.44 -4.01 9.56
C TYR A 171 2.82 -5.50 9.71
N ASN A 172 2.73 -6.05 10.92
CA ASN A 172 3.08 -7.46 11.20
C ASN A 172 2.00 -8.45 10.79
#